data_AF-A0A6J6UT36-F1
#
_entry.id   AF-A0A6J6UT36-F1
#
_cell.length_a   1.000
_cell.length_b   1.000
_cell.length_c   1.000
_cell.angle_alpha   90.00
_cell.angle_beta   90.00
_cell.angle_gamma   90.00
#
_symmetry.space_group_name_H-M   'P 1'
#
loop_
_entity.id
_entity.type
_entity.pdbx_description
1 polymer ?
#
loop_
_entity_poly.entity_id
_entity_poly.type
_entity_poly.pdbx_seq_one_letter_code
_entity_poly.pdbx_strand_id
1 'polypeptide(L)'
;MTSPAATPVTQVTSAATVRRRQRSTRLTVATLLLVVSATLVASTAASGSWLLLVLAAAGAVVLGAAATRITHAELVQSRRDAARDRAEQAQAYRRLAEERSAEHTARVEDLRSRIAEREQALTELGTVLSATQRQAADAARDLASERRRTDRLEEDVLVATRALDAASEQTTDAIMRVAELEQEVDVLRAELDTVTAAWHAAEGRRKHA
;
A
#
# COMPACT_ATOMS: atom_id res chain seq x y z
N MET A 1 -4.88 8.91 -7.68
CA MET A 1 -4.85 8.35 -6.31
C MET A 1 -6.26 8.48 -5.74
N THR A 2 -7.10 7.47 -5.95
CA THR A 2 -8.50 7.45 -5.51
C THR A 2 -8.56 6.91 -4.08
N SER A 3 -8.98 7.75 -3.13
CA SER A 3 -9.23 7.38 -1.74
C SER A 3 -10.18 6.19 -1.65
N PRO A 4 -9.94 5.21 -0.75
CA PRO A 4 -10.95 4.21 -0.44
C PRO A 4 -12.10 4.91 0.30
N ALA A 5 -13.29 4.87 -0.31
CA ALA A 5 -14.52 5.31 0.34
C ALA A 5 -14.71 4.49 1.62
N ALA A 6 -14.75 5.18 2.76
CA ALA A 6 -15.10 4.56 4.04
C ALA A 6 -16.50 3.95 3.91
N THR A 7 -16.58 2.62 3.97
CA THR A 7 -17.87 1.92 4.05
C THR A 7 -18.62 2.42 5.28
N PRO A 8 -19.85 2.95 5.12
CA PRO A 8 -20.63 3.40 6.26
C PRO A 8 -20.93 2.18 7.15
N VAL A 9 -20.45 2.22 8.39
CA VAL A 9 -20.83 1.26 9.42
C VAL A 9 -22.32 1.45 9.64
N THR A 10 -23.14 0.56 9.09
CA THR A 10 -24.58 0.56 9.34
C THR A 10 -24.79 0.26 10.83
N GLN A 11 -25.02 1.30 11.62
CA GLN A 11 -25.46 1.13 12.99
C GLN A 11 -26.81 0.44 12.95
N VAL A 12 -26.84 -0.84 13.33
CA VAL A 12 -28.09 -1.54 13.63
C VAL A 12 -28.58 -0.95 14.94
N THR A 13 -29.29 0.17 14.86
CA THR A 13 -30.18 0.63 15.92
C THR A 13 -31.22 -0.47 16.09
N SER A 14 -30.94 -1.40 17.01
CA SER A 14 -31.91 -2.34 17.50
C SER A 14 -32.97 -1.50 18.20
N ALA A 15 -33.98 -1.08 17.43
CA ALA A 15 -35.17 -0.46 17.96
C ALA A 15 -35.85 -1.52 18.85
N ALA A 16 -35.45 -1.54 20.13
CA ALA A 16 -36.16 -2.21 21.19
C ALA A 16 -37.51 -1.51 21.30
N THR A 17 -38.41 -1.89 20.39
CA THR A 17 -39.79 -1.49 20.41
C THR A 17 -40.33 -2.21 21.64
N VAL A 18 -40.33 -1.52 22.77
CA VAL A 18 -41.10 -1.90 23.94
C VAL A 18 -42.56 -1.84 23.47
N ARG A 19 -43.02 -2.94 22.84
CA ARG A 19 -44.41 -3.15 22.48
C ARG A 19 -45.16 -3.23 23.80
N ARG A 20 -45.63 -2.06 24.25
CA ARG A 20 -46.51 -1.88 25.39
C ARG A 20 -47.66 -2.86 25.20
N ARG A 21 -47.60 -4.02 25.87
CA ARG A 21 -48.53 -5.13 25.66
C ARG A 21 -49.94 -4.60 25.88
N GLN A 22 -50.78 -4.77 24.86
CA GLN A 22 -52.21 -4.46 24.91
C GLN A 22 -52.81 -5.21 26.11
N ARG A 23 -53.53 -4.48 26.98
CA ARG A 23 -54.16 -5.07 28.16
C ARG A 23 -55.14 -6.15 27.69
N SER A 24 -54.95 -7.41 28.10
CA SER A 24 -55.81 -8.49 27.64
C SER A 24 -57.21 -8.37 28.25
N THR A 25 -58.23 -8.39 27.39
CA THR A 25 -59.65 -8.30 27.77
C THR A 25 -60.06 -9.42 28.73
N ARG A 26 -59.40 -10.57 28.64
CA ARG A 26 -59.59 -11.72 29.55
C ARG A 26 -59.15 -11.42 30.98
N LEU A 27 -58.02 -10.74 31.14
CA LEU A 27 -57.51 -10.38 32.46
C LEU A 27 -58.39 -9.28 33.08
N THR A 28 -58.89 -8.33 32.28
CA THR A 28 -59.85 -7.33 32.76
C THR A 28 -61.17 -7.95 33.20
N VAL A 29 -61.68 -8.96 32.48
CA VAL A 29 -62.88 -9.71 32.89
C VAL A 29 -62.64 -10.46 34.21
N ALA A 30 -61.52 -11.14 34.35
CA ALA A 30 -61.18 -11.83 35.59
C ALA A 30 -61.09 -10.87 36.79
N THR A 31 -60.46 -9.70 36.62
CA THR A 31 -60.42 -8.66 37.66
C THR A 31 -61.82 -8.15 38.00
N LEU A 32 -62.68 -7.93 37.00
CA LEU A 32 -64.05 -7.46 37.20
C LEU A 32 -64.88 -8.49 37.99
N LEU A 33 -64.74 -9.79 37.68
CA LEU A 33 -65.41 -10.86 38.44
C LEU A 33 -65.02 -10.86 39.93
N LEU A 34 -63.73 -10.64 40.23
CA LEU A 34 -63.24 -10.54 41.61
C LEU A 34 -63.79 -9.31 42.33
N VAL A 35 -63.84 -8.15 41.64
CA VAL A 35 -64.42 -6.92 42.20
C VAL A 35 -65.91 -7.11 42.49
N VAL A 36 -66.69 -7.65 41.53
CA VAL A 36 -68.12 -7.94 41.71
C VAL A 36 -68.33 -8.88 42.89
N SER A 37 -67.57 -9.98 42.95
CA SER A 37 -67.60 -10.93 44.06
C SER A 37 -67.36 -10.26 45.41
N ALA A 38 -66.34 -9.41 45.52
CA ALA A 38 -66.01 -8.70 46.77
C ALA A 38 -67.11 -7.71 47.18
N THR A 39 -67.64 -6.93 46.22
CA THR A 39 -68.71 -5.97 46.49
C THR A 39 -70.01 -6.64 46.92
N LEU A 40 -70.33 -7.81 46.37
CA LEU A 40 -71.53 -8.59 46.70
C LEU A 40 -71.45 -9.18 48.12
N VAL A 41 -70.29 -9.68 48.53
CA VAL A 41 -70.08 -10.14 49.91
C VAL A 41 -70.13 -8.97 50.89
N ALA A 42 -69.51 -7.83 50.55
CA ALA A 42 -69.52 -6.64 51.41
C ALA A 42 -70.94 -6.08 51.61
N SER A 43 -71.76 -6.00 50.55
CA SER A 43 -73.13 -5.48 50.64
C SER A 43 -74.06 -6.40 51.43
N THR A 44 -73.91 -7.72 51.29
CA THR A 44 -74.71 -8.71 52.04
C THR A 44 -74.31 -8.76 53.51
N ALA A 45 -73.02 -8.60 53.83
CA ALA A 45 -72.55 -8.48 55.22
C ALA A 45 -73.15 -7.27 55.94
N ALA A 46 -73.24 -6.12 55.27
CA ALA A 46 -73.85 -4.90 55.83
C ALA A 46 -75.36 -5.06 56.10
N SER A 47 -76.03 -5.97 55.42
CA SER A 47 -77.48 -6.21 55.55
C SER A 47 -77.85 -7.06 56.78
N GLY A 48 -76.88 -7.71 57.43
CA GLY A 48 -77.10 -8.53 58.64
C GLY A 48 -77.85 -9.85 58.43
N SER A 49 -78.22 -10.20 57.19
CA SER A 49 -78.96 -11.43 56.88
C SER A 49 -78.03 -12.62 56.66
N TRP A 50 -78.09 -13.61 57.56
CA TRP A 50 -77.26 -14.82 57.51
C TRP A 50 -77.46 -15.62 56.21
N LEU A 51 -78.71 -15.82 55.77
CA LEU A 51 -79.00 -16.59 54.55
C LEU A 51 -78.42 -15.91 53.29
N LEU A 52 -78.54 -14.58 53.19
CA LEU A 52 -77.98 -13.84 52.07
C LEU A 52 -76.45 -13.89 52.06
N LEU A 53 -75.83 -13.85 53.24
CA LEU A 53 -74.37 -13.96 53.38
C LEU A 53 -73.85 -15.33 52.94
N VAL A 54 -74.54 -16.43 53.29
CA VAL A 54 -74.14 -17.78 52.86
C VAL A 54 -74.25 -17.93 51.34
N LEU A 55 -75.35 -17.46 50.74
CA LEU A 55 -75.53 -17.50 49.28
C LEU A 55 -74.51 -16.62 48.55
N ALA A 56 -74.23 -15.42 49.08
CA ALA A 56 -73.19 -14.53 48.57
C ALA A 56 -71.80 -15.16 48.63
N ALA A 57 -71.46 -15.81 49.75
CA ALA A 57 -70.19 -16.51 49.91
C ALA A 57 -70.06 -17.67 48.92
N ALA A 58 -71.10 -18.48 48.72
CA ALA A 58 -71.09 -19.54 47.72
C ALA A 58 -70.90 -18.98 46.30
N GLY A 59 -71.63 -17.91 45.95
CA GLY A 59 -71.47 -17.23 44.66
C GLY A 59 -70.07 -16.64 44.47
N ALA A 60 -69.49 -16.06 45.53
CA ALA A 60 -68.14 -15.51 45.52
C ALA A 60 -67.07 -16.58 45.24
N VAL A 61 -67.20 -17.77 45.83
CA VAL A 61 -66.30 -18.89 45.55
C VAL A 61 -66.38 -19.32 44.08
N VAL A 62 -67.58 -19.38 43.50
CA VAL A 62 -67.76 -19.74 42.08
C VAL A 62 -67.14 -18.67 41.16
N LEU A 63 -67.40 -17.38 41.42
CA LEU A 63 -66.83 -16.28 40.65
C LEU A 63 -65.30 -16.22 40.78
N GLY A 64 -64.77 -16.44 41.98
CA GLY A 64 -63.34 -16.52 42.25
C GLY A 64 -62.67 -17.70 41.52
N ALA A 65 -63.29 -18.87 41.54
CA ALA A 65 -62.80 -20.05 40.80
C ALA A 65 -62.77 -19.80 39.28
N ALA A 66 -63.81 -19.15 38.74
CA ALA A 66 -63.85 -18.75 37.33
C ALA A 66 -62.73 -17.74 36.99
N ALA A 67 -62.51 -16.73 37.82
CA ALA A 67 -61.44 -15.74 37.64
C ALA A 67 -60.04 -16.39 37.67
N THR A 68 -59.79 -17.30 38.61
CA THR A 68 -58.53 -18.05 38.70
C THR A 68 -58.30 -18.93 37.47
N ARG A 69 -59.35 -19.60 36.97
CA ARG A 69 -59.24 -20.41 35.75
C ARG A 69 -58.89 -19.55 34.52
N ILE A 70 -59.53 -18.39 34.37
CA ILE A 70 -59.27 -17.46 33.26
C ILE A 70 -57.83 -16.94 33.32
N THR A 71 -57.38 -16.48 34.49
CA THR A 71 -56.00 -15.98 34.68
C THR A 71 -54.96 -17.06 34.47
N HIS A 72 -55.20 -18.29 34.95
CA HIS A 72 -54.31 -19.42 34.75
C HIS A 72 -54.17 -19.78 33.26
N ALA A 73 -55.29 -19.87 32.53
CA ALA A 73 -55.27 -20.17 31.10
C ALA A 73 -54.49 -19.12 30.30
N GLU A 74 -54.67 -17.84 30.62
CA GLU A 74 -53.94 -16.74 29.99
C GLU A 74 -52.44 -16.78 30.31
N LEU A 75 -52.07 -17.10 31.56
CA LEU A 75 -50.67 -17.20 31.96
C LEU A 75 -49.96 -18.33 31.22
N VAL A 76 -50.59 -19.50 31.11
CA VAL A 76 -50.03 -20.65 30.38
C VAL A 76 -49.88 -20.31 28.89
N GLN A 77 -50.88 -19.66 28.30
CA GLN A 77 -50.81 -19.23 26.91
C GLN A 77 -49.69 -18.21 26.68
N SER A 78 -49.63 -17.17 27.51
CA SER A 78 -48.58 -16.14 27.46
C SER A 78 -47.17 -16.71 27.61
N ARG A 79 -47.00 -17.75 28.46
CA ARG A 79 -45.72 -18.46 28.59
C ARG A 79 -45.35 -19.23 27.33
N ARG A 80 -46.31 -19.91 26.70
CA ARG A 80 -46.08 -20.64 25.43
C ARG A 80 -45.72 -19.68 24.30
N ASP A 81 -46.47 -18.60 24.16
CA ASP A 81 -46.21 -17.59 23.13
C ASP A 81 -44.84 -16.95 23.35
N ALA A 82 -44.48 -16.60 24.59
CA ALA A 82 -43.15 -16.06 24.88
C ALA A 82 -42.00 -17.06 24.63
N ALA A 83 -42.23 -18.35 24.83
CA ALA A 83 -41.25 -19.39 24.50
C ALA A 83 -41.10 -19.55 22.98
N ARG A 84 -42.22 -19.50 22.24
CA ARG A 84 -42.24 -19.52 20.78
C ARG A 84 -41.54 -18.31 20.18
N ASP A 85 -41.86 -17.11 20.64
CA ASP A 85 -41.23 -15.86 20.19
C ASP A 85 -39.71 -15.90 20.41
N ARG A 86 -39.25 -16.39 21.56
CA ARG A 86 -37.82 -16.55 21.84
C ARG A 86 -37.16 -17.58 20.92
N ALA A 87 -37.85 -18.68 20.62
CA ALA A 87 -37.35 -19.67 19.68
C ALA A 87 -37.25 -19.11 18.24
N GLU A 88 -38.27 -18.37 17.79
CA GLU A 88 -38.29 -17.71 16.48
C GLU A 88 -37.18 -16.65 16.38
N GLN A 89 -36.98 -15.84 17.43
CA GLN A 89 -35.87 -14.88 17.50
C GLN A 89 -34.51 -15.59 17.45
N ALA A 90 -34.31 -16.67 18.22
CA ALA A 90 -33.06 -17.42 18.21
C ALA A 90 -32.77 -18.04 16.83
N GLN A 91 -33.80 -18.50 16.12
CA GLN A 91 -33.66 -18.99 14.74
C GLN A 91 -33.31 -17.85 13.77
N ALA A 92 -33.97 -16.70 13.88
CA ALA A 92 -33.67 -15.53 13.05
C ALA A 92 -32.23 -15.03 13.25
N TYR A 93 -31.77 -14.92 14.51
CA TYR A 93 -30.39 -14.56 14.82
C TYR A 93 -29.39 -15.57 14.29
N ARG A 94 -29.72 -16.87 14.36
CA ARG A 94 -28.86 -17.93 13.81
C ARG A 94 -28.68 -17.80 12.31
N ARG A 95 -29.77 -17.60 11.56
CA ARG A 95 -29.71 -17.39 10.10
C ARG A 95 -28.88 -16.15 9.75
N LEU A 96 -29.09 -15.04 10.46
CA LEU A 96 -28.33 -13.82 10.26
C LEU A 96 -26.84 -14.01 10.58
N ALA A 97 -26.52 -14.79 11.61
CA ALA A 97 -25.13 -15.13 11.95
C ALA A 97 -24.50 -16.03 10.88
N GLU A 98 -25.23 -17.01 10.36
CA GLU A 98 -24.79 -17.86 9.25
C GLU A 98 -24.51 -17.04 7.99
N GLU A 99 -25.44 -16.18 7.56
CA GLU A 99 -25.28 -15.27 6.41
C GLU A 99 -24.07 -14.36 6.56
N ARG A 100 -23.94 -13.69 7.72
CA ARG A 100 -22.77 -12.83 7.99
C ARG A 100 -21.47 -13.62 8.03
N SER A 101 -21.47 -14.82 8.60
CA SER A 101 -20.28 -15.66 8.66
C SER A 101 -19.81 -16.04 7.25
N ALA A 102 -20.75 -16.40 6.37
CA ALA A 102 -20.46 -16.70 4.97
C ALA A 102 -19.90 -15.46 4.22
N GLU A 103 -20.52 -14.29 4.40
CA GLU A 103 -20.03 -13.03 3.81
C GLU A 103 -18.63 -12.68 4.33
N HIS A 104 -18.40 -12.80 5.64
CA HIS A 104 -17.10 -12.53 6.26
C HIS A 104 -16.03 -13.48 5.74
N THR A 105 -16.31 -14.78 5.63
CA THR A 105 -15.37 -15.76 5.06
C THR A 105 -15.04 -15.42 3.61
N ALA A 106 -16.03 -15.11 2.78
CA ALA A 106 -15.81 -14.70 1.39
C ALA A 106 -14.96 -13.42 1.28
N ARG A 107 -15.24 -12.42 2.12
CA ARG A 107 -14.46 -11.16 2.16
C ARG A 107 -13.02 -11.39 2.62
N VAL A 108 -12.80 -12.25 3.62
CA VAL A 108 -11.45 -12.59 4.09
C VAL A 108 -10.66 -13.29 2.99
N GLU A 109 -11.29 -14.18 2.23
CA GLU A 109 -10.64 -14.88 1.13
C GLU A 109 -10.25 -13.92 -0.02
N ASP A 110 -11.16 -13.01 -0.42
CA ASP A 110 -10.86 -11.96 -1.39
C ASP A 110 -9.67 -11.10 -0.95
N LEU A 111 -9.67 -10.64 0.30
CA LEU A 111 -8.58 -9.83 0.84
C LEU A 111 -7.26 -10.60 0.88
N ARG A 112 -7.28 -11.90 1.22
CA ARG A 112 -6.09 -12.76 1.20
C ARG A 112 -5.52 -12.89 -0.20
N SER A 113 -6.36 -13.15 -1.21
CA SER A 113 -5.92 -13.21 -2.61
C SER A 113 -5.24 -11.92 -3.04
N ARG A 114 -5.88 -10.78 -2.75
CA ARG A 114 -5.36 -9.46 -3.09
C ARG A 114 -4.04 -9.13 -2.38
N ILE A 115 -3.87 -9.55 -1.13
CA ILE A 115 -2.61 -9.37 -0.40
C ILE A 115 -1.52 -10.24 -1.06
N ALA A 116 -1.80 -11.50 -1.34
CA ALA A 116 -0.84 -12.40 -1.97
C ALA A 116 -0.38 -11.89 -3.35
N GLU A 117 -1.31 -11.41 -4.19
CA GLU A 117 -1.00 -10.79 -5.47
C GLU A 117 -0.08 -9.57 -5.32
N ARG A 118 -0.31 -8.74 -4.30
CA ARG A 118 0.49 -7.54 -4.03
C ARG A 118 1.87 -7.89 -3.49
N GLU A 119 1.98 -8.88 -2.62
CA GLU A 119 3.26 -9.37 -2.10
C GLU A 119 4.11 -9.97 -3.22
N GLN A 120 3.50 -10.71 -4.14
CA GLN A 120 4.19 -11.21 -5.33
C GLN A 120 4.70 -10.05 -6.20
N ALA A 121 3.85 -9.08 -6.52
CA ALA A 121 4.25 -7.92 -7.32
C ALA A 121 5.36 -7.10 -6.64
N LEU A 122 5.33 -6.95 -5.31
CA LEU A 122 6.39 -6.28 -4.56
C LEU A 122 7.71 -7.06 -4.61
N THR A 123 7.64 -8.39 -4.54
CA THR A 123 8.82 -9.25 -4.67
C THR A 123 9.43 -9.11 -6.05
N GLU A 124 8.63 -9.19 -7.11
CA GLU A 124 9.07 -8.99 -8.50
C GLU A 124 9.71 -7.61 -8.68
N LEU A 125 9.04 -6.54 -8.23
CA LEU A 125 9.59 -5.18 -8.27
C LEU A 125 10.91 -5.06 -7.49
N GLY A 126 11.02 -5.72 -6.33
CA GLY A 126 12.24 -5.77 -5.53
C GLY A 126 13.39 -6.43 -6.29
N THR A 127 13.13 -7.54 -6.99
CA THR A 127 14.16 -8.21 -7.80
C THR A 127 14.64 -7.33 -8.96
N VAL A 128 13.72 -6.71 -9.71
CA VAL A 128 14.03 -5.81 -10.83
C VAL A 128 14.80 -4.59 -10.34
N LEU A 129 14.39 -4.00 -9.22
CA LEU A 129 15.10 -2.87 -8.62
C LEU A 129 16.52 -3.25 -8.22
N SER A 130 16.72 -4.40 -7.60
CA SER A 130 18.06 -4.87 -7.24
C SER A 130 18.95 -5.12 -8.46
N ALA A 131 18.38 -5.66 -9.55
CA ALA A 131 19.10 -5.91 -10.79
C ALA A 131 19.49 -4.61 -11.50
N THR A 132 18.56 -3.66 -11.59
CA THR A 132 18.80 -2.33 -12.18
C THR A 132 19.83 -1.53 -11.38
N GLN A 133 19.80 -1.61 -10.05
CA GLN A 133 20.84 -0.98 -9.19
C GLN A 133 22.22 -1.59 -9.43
N ARG A 134 22.32 -2.93 -9.55
CA ARG A 134 23.60 -3.58 -9.89
C ARG A 134 24.10 -3.15 -11.27
N GLN A 135 23.22 -3.17 -12.27
CA GLN A 135 23.56 -2.74 -13.63
C GLN A 135 24.02 -1.28 -13.66
N ALA A 136 23.36 -0.39 -12.91
CA ALA A 136 23.77 1.01 -12.80
C ALA A 136 25.15 1.15 -12.13
N ALA A 137 25.42 0.35 -11.09
CA ALA A 137 26.72 0.34 -10.43
C ALA A 137 27.84 -0.18 -11.35
N ASP A 138 27.57 -1.22 -12.13
CA ASP A 138 28.52 -1.78 -13.10
C ASP A 138 28.80 -0.78 -14.23
N ALA A 139 27.76 -0.18 -14.82
CA ALA A 139 27.92 0.87 -15.83
C ALA A 139 28.72 2.08 -15.30
N ALA A 140 28.53 2.46 -14.03
CA ALA A 140 29.31 3.52 -13.41
C ALA A 140 30.79 3.13 -13.23
N ARG A 141 31.09 1.87 -12.90
CA ARG A 141 32.47 1.37 -12.81
C ARG A 141 33.16 1.34 -14.17
N ASP A 142 32.46 0.86 -15.19
CA ASP A 142 32.97 0.79 -16.57
C ASP A 142 33.28 2.19 -17.09
N LEU A 143 32.35 3.14 -16.91
CA LEU A 143 32.56 4.54 -17.27
C LEU A 143 33.77 5.14 -16.54
N ALA A 144 33.96 4.82 -15.26
CA ALA A 144 35.13 5.29 -14.52
C ALA A 144 36.44 4.65 -15.03
N SER A 145 36.42 3.40 -15.50
CA SER A 145 37.60 2.78 -16.13
C SER A 145 37.92 3.36 -17.50
N GLU A 146 36.91 3.64 -18.31
CA GLU A 146 37.12 4.26 -19.63
C GLU A 146 37.62 5.69 -19.49
N ARG A 147 37.10 6.48 -18.53
CA ARG A 147 37.65 7.82 -18.24
C ARG A 147 39.13 7.76 -17.90
N ARG A 148 39.54 6.86 -16.99
CA ARG A 148 40.97 6.67 -16.66
C ARG A 148 41.81 6.22 -17.85
N ARG A 149 41.21 5.51 -18.83
CA ARG A 149 41.90 5.12 -20.05
C ARG A 149 42.08 6.31 -20.98
N THR A 150 41.03 7.11 -21.16
CA THR A 150 41.09 8.35 -21.94
C THR A 150 42.11 9.33 -21.35
N ASP A 151 42.10 9.55 -20.03
CA ASP A 151 43.06 10.44 -19.36
C ASP A 151 44.52 10.04 -19.65
N ARG A 152 44.82 8.73 -19.64
CA ARG A 152 46.17 8.22 -19.99
C ARG A 152 46.50 8.42 -21.46
N LEU A 153 45.54 8.16 -22.36
CA LEU A 153 45.74 8.38 -23.79
C LEU A 153 45.94 9.87 -24.10
N GLU A 154 45.25 10.77 -23.41
CA GLU A 154 45.46 12.21 -23.52
C GLU A 154 46.86 12.61 -23.06
N GLU A 155 47.35 12.04 -21.95
CA GLU A 155 48.72 12.25 -21.49
C GLU A 155 49.76 11.75 -22.52
N ASP A 156 49.56 10.55 -23.06
CA ASP A 156 50.42 9.98 -24.10
C ASP A 156 50.43 10.83 -25.37
N VAL A 157 49.28 11.35 -25.80
CA VAL A 157 49.17 12.27 -26.93
C VAL A 157 49.94 13.56 -26.66
N LEU A 158 49.84 14.13 -25.46
CA LEU A 158 50.61 15.32 -25.09
C LEU A 158 52.12 15.06 -25.12
N VAL A 159 52.57 13.90 -24.62
CA VAL A 159 53.98 13.50 -24.67
C VAL A 159 54.45 13.31 -26.12
N ALA A 160 53.69 12.59 -26.93
CA ALA A 160 54.01 12.35 -28.34
C ALA A 160 54.07 13.65 -29.15
N THR A 161 53.14 14.59 -28.89
CA THR A 161 53.13 15.90 -29.54
C THR A 161 54.39 16.71 -29.19
N ARG A 162 54.79 16.75 -27.90
CA ARG A 162 56.03 17.42 -27.48
C ARG A 162 57.28 16.78 -28.10
N ALA A 163 57.30 15.46 -28.22
CA ALA A 163 58.41 14.74 -28.85
C ALA A 163 58.50 15.04 -30.35
N LEU A 164 57.35 15.15 -31.03
CA LEU A 164 57.27 15.54 -32.43
C LEU A 164 57.77 16.98 -32.64
N ASP A 165 57.34 17.91 -31.78
CA ASP A 165 57.79 19.31 -31.85
C ASP A 165 59.31 19.41 -31.68
N ALA A 166 59.88 18.71 -30.69
CA ALA A 166 61.33 18.67 -30.46
C ALA A 166 62.10 18.04 -31.64
N ALA A 167 61.59 16.96 -32.22
CA ALA A 167 62.20 16.32 -33.40
C ALA A 167 62.11 17.23 -34.64
N SER A 168 61.01 17.97 -34.79
CA SER A 168 60.84 18.96 -35.87
C SER A 168 61.81 20.13 -35.72
N GLU A 169 62.01 20.63 -34.50
CA GLU A 169 63.01 21.66 -34.20
C GLU A 169 64.43 21.17 -34.52
N GLN A 170 64.79 19.97 -34.06
CA GLN A 170 66.07 19.34 -34.37
C GLN A 170 66.29 19.15 -35.88
N THR A 171 65.24 18.75 -36.61
CA THR A 171 65.32 18.59 -38.07
C THR A 171 65.53 19.95 -38.75
N THR A 172 64.85 20.99 -38.27
CA THR A 172 65.01 22.35 -38.81
C THR A 172 66.43 22.88 -38.56
N ASP A 173 66.97 22.69 -37.35
CA ASP A 173 68.34 23.06 -37.00
C ASP A 173 69.36 22.31 -37.87
N ALA A 174 69.17 21.00 -38.06
CA ALA A 174 70.01 20.18 -38.93
C ALA A 174 69.98 20.66 -40.40
N ILE A 175 68.79 21.01 -40.93
CA ILE A 175 68.65 21.57 -42.29
C ILE A 175 69.41 22.90 -42.40
N MET A 176 69.28 23.79 -41.41
CA MET A 176 70.00 25.06 -41.39
C MET A 176 71.52 24.85 -41.36
N ARG A 177 72.02 23.92 -40.53
CA ARG A 177 73.46 23.63 -40.46
C ARG A 177 73.99 22.99 -41.75
N VAL A 178 73.20 22.15 -42.41
CA VAL A 178 73.56 21.61 -43.74
C VAL A 178 73.66 22.74 -44.76
N ALA A 179 72.69 23.66 -44.81
CA ALA A 179 72.74 24.81 -45.71
C ALA A 179 73.96 25.73 -45.45
N GLU A 180 74.28 25.96 -44.17
CA GLU A 180 75.48 26.71 -43.78
C GLU A 180 76.77 26.00 -44.23
N LEU A 181 76.88 24.68 -44.02
CA LEU A 181 78.02 23.88 -44.46
C LEU A 181 78.14 23.84 -46.00
N GLU A 182 77.03 23.73 -46.73
CA GLU A 182 77.02 23.81 -48.20
C GLU A 182 77.55 25.17 -48.66
N GLN A 183 77.13 26.27 -48.01
CA GLN A 183 77.64 27.59 -48.31
C GLN A 183 79.13 27.74 -47.98
N GLU A 184 79.60 27.20 -46.84
CA GLU A 184 81.03 27.16 -46.51
C GLU A 184 81.83 26.37 -47.57
N VAL A 185 81.30 25.24 -48.05
CA VAL A 185 81.93 24.43 -49.11
C VAL A 185 82.01 25.20 -50.42
N ASP A 186 80.96 25.92 -50.81
CA ASP A 186 80.96 26.74 -52.03
C ASP A 186 81.96 27.90 -51.96
N VAL A 187 82.07 28.55 -50.79
CA VAL A 187 83.09 29.59 -50.55
C VAL A 187 84.50 28.99 -50.63
N LEU A 188 84.76 27.88 -49.94
CA LEU A 188 86.07 27.21 -49.96
C LEU A 188 86.45 26.73 -51.37
N ARG A 189 85.50 26.25 -52.17
CA ARG A 189 85.73 25.91 -53.59
C ARG A 189 86.11 27.14 -54.39
N ALA A 190 85.38 28.25 -54.24
CA ALA A 190 85.72 29.50 -54.93
C ALA A 190 87.11 30.02 -54.54
N GLU A 191 87.48 29.96 -53.26
CA GLU A 191 88.83 30.28 -52.79
C GLU A 191 89.89 29.36 -53.41
N LEU A 192 89.65 28.05 -53.42
CA LEU A 192 90.56 27.08 -54.06
C LEU A 192 90.75 27.37 -55.55
N ASP A 193 89.68 27.67 -56.27
CA ASP A 193 89.72 28.04 -57.69
C ASP A 193 90.57 29.31 -57.90
N THR A 194 90.42 30.32 -57.04
CA THR A 194 91.23 31.55 -57.12
C THR A 194 92.72 31.29 -56.86
N VAL A 195 93.05 30.48 -55.84
CA VAL A 195 94.44 30.11 -55.51
C VAL A 195 95.05 29.27 -56.63
N THR A 196 94.28 28.33 -57.19
CA THR A 196 94.71 27.47 -58.29
C THR A 196 94.96 28.29 -59.56
N ALA A 197 94.07 29.22 -59.89
CA ALA A 197 94.27 30.16 -60.99
C ALA A 197 95.51 31.04 -60.77
N ALA A 198 95.72 31.56 -59.56
CA ALA A 198 96.91 32.34 -59.21
C ALA A 198 98.21 31.53 -59.31
N TRP A 199 98.18 30.26 -58.88
CA TRP A 199 99.31 29.33 -59.01
C TRP A 199 99.61 29.02 -60.48
N HIS A 200 98.61 28.66 -61.30
CA HIS A 200 98.80 28.45 -62.74
C HIS A 200 99.33 29.70 -63.46
N ALA A 201 98.89 30.90 -63.08
CA ALA A 201 99.45 32.15 -63.61
C ALA A 201 100.91 32.39 -63.17
N ALA A 202 101.32 31.91 -61.98
CA ALA A 202 102.71 31.93 -61.52
C ALA A 202 103.58 30.87 -62.22
N GLU A 203 103.03 29.67 -62.45
CA GLU A 203 103.65 28.57 -63.19
C GLU A 203 103.89 28.95 -64.67
N GLY A 204 102.90 29.59 -65.32
CA GLY A 204 103.02 30.14 -66.67
C GLY A 204 104.08 31.23 -66.77
N ARG A 205 104.22 32.08 -65.74
CA ARG A 205 105.31 33.06 -65.63
C ARG A 205 106.69 32.41 -65.48
N ARG A 206 106.78 31.22 -64.87
CA ARG A 206 108.05 30.44 -64.77
C ARG A 206 108.44 29.72 -66.07
N LYS A 207 107.51 29.41 -66.98
CA LYS A 207 107.80 28.80 -68.30
C LYS A 207 108.14 29.82 -69.40
N HIS A 208 108.01 31.11 -69.12
CA HIS A 208 108.36 32.22 -70.02
C HIS A 208 109.56 33.04 -69.53
N ALA A 209 110.31 32.50 -68.57
CA ALA A 209 111.65 32.94 -68.16
C ALA A 209 112.66 31.87 -68.59
#